data_AF-H2B2M1-F1
#
_entry.id   AF-H2B2M1-F1
#
_cell.length_a   1.000
_cell.length_b   1.000
_cell.length_c   1.000
_cell.angle_alpha   90.00
_cell.angle_beta   90.00
_cell.angle_gamma   90.00
#
_symmetry.space_group_name_H-M   'P 1'
#
loop_
_entity.id
_entity.type
_entity.pdbx_description
1 polymer ?
#
loop_
_entity_poly.entity_id
_entity_poly.type
_entity_poly.pdbx_seq_one_letter_code
_entity_poly.pdbx_strand_id
1 'polypeptide(L)'
;SVGDAISVMIPDVYISDDGGYSWLKMLEGPHYYTILDSGGIIVAIEHSSHPINVIKFSTDEGQCWQTYVFSREPIYFTGLASEPGARSMNISIWGFTESFLTRQWVSYTIDFKDILERN
;
A
#
# COMPACT_ATOMS: atom_id res chain seq x y z
N SER A 1 -0.80 8.65 16.75
CA SER A 1 -0.64 9.99 17.34
C SER A 1 0.81 10.23 17.74
N VAL A 2 1.21 11.49 17.86
CA VAL A 2 2.53 11.87 18.41
C VAL A 2 2.35 12.29 19.87
N GLY A 3 3.24 11.84 20.76
CA GLY A 3 3.17 12.16 22.19
C GLY A 3 4.29 11.49 22.97
N ASP A 4 4.24 11.61 24.30
CA ASP A 4 5.32 11.18 25.21
C ASP A 4 5.38 9.65 25.43
N ALA A 5 4.36 8.92 24.97
CA ALA A 5 4.27 7.46 25.06
C ALA A 5 3.48 6.88 23.88
N ILE A 6 3.65 5.58 23.64
CA ILE A 6 2.88 4.85 22.63
C ILE A 6 1.40 4.89 23.00
N SER A 7 0.57 5.34 22.06
CA SER A 7 -0.88 5.44 22.24
C SER A 7 -1.61 4.18 21.75
N VAL A 8 -2.80 3.95 22.30
CA VAL A 8 -3.73 2.89 21.87
C VAL A 8 -4.73 3.39 20.81
N MET A 9 -4.65 4.66 20.42
CA MET A 9 -5.47 5.21 19.32
C MET A 9 -5.08 4.58 17.98
N ILE A 10 -6.04 4.58 17.04
CA ILE A 10 -5.80 4.15 15.66
C ILE A 10 -4.60 4.95 15.10
N PRO A 11 -3.52 4.28 14.64
CA PRO A 11 -2.30 4.96 14.24
C PRO A 11 -2.39 5.50 12.81
N ASP A 12 -1.67 6.60 12.57
CA ASP A 12 -1.33 7.08 11.23
C ASP A 12 0.01 6.46 10.79
N VAL A 13 0.31 6.48 9.50
CA VAL A 13 1.61 6.07 8.97
C VAL A 13 2.53 7.28 8.82
N TYR A 14 3.77 7.14 9.28
CA TYR A 14 4.82 8.14 9.17
C TYR A 14 5.99 7.57 8.36
N ILE A 15 6.68 8.44 7.63
CA ILE A 15 7.84 8.10 6.79
C ILE A 15 9.00 9.04 7.08
N SER A 16 10.21 8.54 6.85
CA SER A 16 11.46 9.30 6.90
C SER A 16 12.28 8.92 5.67
N ASP A 17 12.81 9.92 4.97
CA ASP A 17 13.68 9.80 3.80
C ASP A 17 15.17 10.01 4.16
N ASP A 18 15.46 10.53 5.35
CA ASP A 18 16.81 10.85 5.84
C ASP A 18 17.39 9.82 6.82
N GLY A 19 16.76 8.65 6.95
CA GLY A 19 17.22 7.58 7.84
C GLY A 19 16.80 7.77 9.31
N GLY A 20 15.78 8.59 9.56
CA GLY A 20 15.10 8.72 10.85
C GLY A 20 15.43 9.98 11.64
N TYR A 21 16.14 10.95 11.04
CA TYR A 21 16.42 12.25 11.65
C TYR A 21 15.19 13.15 11.65
N SER A 22 14.43 13.14 10.55
CA SER A 22 13.15 13.82 10.42
C SER A 22 12.06 12.84 9.96
N TRP A 23 10.81 13.16 10.31
CA TRP A 23 9.65 12.33 10.05
C TRP A 23 8.48 13.18 9.54
N LEU A 24 7.82 12.69 8.50
CA LEU A 24 6.59 13.25 7.95
C LEU A 24 5.43 12.29 8.19
N LYS A 25 4.23 12.83 8.46
CA LYS A 25 3.02 12.01 8.38
C LYS A 25 2.74 11.68 6.91
N MET A 26 2.77 10.40 6.56
CA MET A 26 2.64 9.88 5.21
C MET A 26 1.18 9.64 4.83
N LEU A 27 0.43 8.93 5.68
CA LEU A 27 -0.97 8.57 5.44
C LEU A 27 -1.78 8.66 6.75
N GLU A 28 -3.01 9.14 6.66
CA GLU A 28 -3.95 9.12 7.78
C GLU A 28 -4.54 7.71 7.95
N GLY A 29 -4.49 7.17 9.18
CA GLY A 29 -4.95 5.83 9.48
C GLY A 29 -3.99 4.69 9.06
N PRO A 30 -4.30 3.45 9.47
CA PRO A 30 -3.41 2.31 9.29
C PRO A 30 -3.41 1.82 7.84
N HIS A 31 -2.22 1.54 7.32
CA HIS A 31 -2.03 1.03 5.96
C HIS A 31 -1.00 -0.09 5.95
N TYR A 32 -1.21 -1.07 5.06
CA TYR A 32 -0.17 -1.98 4.60
C TYR A 32 0.66 -1.27 3.54
N TYR A 33 1.98 -1.42 3.56
CA TYR A 33 2.86 -0.75 2.61
C TYR A 33 3.94 -1.70 2.08
N THR A 34 4.47 -1.39 0.91
CA THR A 34 5.62 -2.09 0.30
C THR A 34 6.43 -1.11 -0.51
N ILE A 35 7.76 -1.26 -0.47
CA ILE A 35 8.70 -0.49 -1.29
C ILE A 35 9.09 -1.34 -2.49
N LEU A 36 9.00 -0.74 -3.67
CA LEU A 36 9.35 -1.34 -4.96
C LEU A 36 10.47 -0.53 -5.61
N ASP A 37 11.12 -1.11 -6.61
CA ASP A 37 12.20 -0.48 -7.40
C ASP A 37 13.24 0.30 -6.57
N SER A 38 13.74 -0.32 -5.49
CA SER A 38 14.75 0.27 -4.60
C SER A 38 14.37 1.65 -4.00
N GLY A 39 13.07 1.94 -3.84
CA GLY A 39 12.58 3.23 -3.35
C GLY A 39 11.90 4.08 -4.43
N GLY A 40 12.00 3.71 -5.71
CA GLY A 40 11.36 4.43 -6.80
C GLY A 40 9.84 4.47 -6.71
N ILE A 41 9.22 3.47 -6.06
CA ILE A 41 7.78 3.44 -5.82
C ILE A 41 7.48 2.94 -4.40
N ILE A 42 6.59 3.65 -3.72
CA ILE A 42 5.97 3.19 -2.47
C ILE A 42 4.50 2.93 -2.74
N VAL A 43 4.03 1.73 -2.40
CA VAL A 43 2.62 1.35 -2.51
C VAL A 43 2.00 1.20 -1.13
N ALA A 44 0.72 1.53 -1.02
CA ALA A 44 -0.04 1.38 0.22
C ALA A 44 -1.50 0.93 -0.02
N ILE A 45 -1.99 0.06 0.87
CA ILE A 45 -3.38 -0.38 0.95
C ILE A 45 -3.92 -0.02 2.32
N GLU A 46 -5.09 0.63 2.35
CA GLU A 46 -5.76 0.97 3.60
C GLU A 46 -6.18 -0.28 4.37
N HIS A 47 -5.89 -0.31 5.67
CA HIS A 47 -6.41 -1.36 6.54
C HIS A 47 -7.84 -1.00 6.95
N SER A 48 -8.80 -1.72 6.38
CA SER A 48 -10.23 -1.53 6.63
C SER A 48 -10.90 -2.85 7.01
N SER A 49 -11.97 -2.77 7.80
CA SER A 49 -12.89 -3.88 8.06
C SER A 49 -13.86 -4.12 6.90
N HIS A 50 -13.91 -3.20 5.93
CA HIS A 50 -14.75 -3.28 4.74
C HIS A 50 -13.92 -3.68 3.52
N PRO A 51 -14.54 -4.27 2.50
CA PRO A 51 -13.88 -4.56 1.23
C PRO A 51 -13.25 -3.30 0.61
N ILE A 52 -12.07 -3.47 0.03
CA ILE A 52 -11.32 -2.39 -0.64
C ILE A 52 -11.07 -2.74 -2.11
N ASN A 53 -10.96 -1.73 -2.95
CA ASN A 53 -10.61 -1.86 -4.36
C ASN A 53 -9.64 -0.77 -4.86
N VAL A 54 -9.06 -0.01 -3.92
CA VAL A 54 -8.14 1.09 -4.22
C VAL A 54 -6.76 0.77 -3.67
N ILE A 55 -5.75 1.00 -4.49
CA ILE A 55 -4.34 1.04 -4.08
C ILE A 55 -3.84 2.48 -4.17
N LYS A 56 -3.02 2.89 -3.20
CA LYS A 56 -2.32 4.16 -3.19
C LYS A 56 -0.88 3.92 -3.63
N PHE A 57 -0.30 4.82 -4.42
CA PHE A 57 1.10 4.77 -4.78
C PHE A 57 1.73 6.16 -4.79
N SER A 58 3.03 6.22 -4.51
CA SER A 58 3.87 7.42 -4.56
C SER A 58 5.13 7.10 -5.35
N THR A 59 5.60 8.06 -6.14
CA THR A 59 6.85 8.00 -6.93
C THR A 59 7.85 9.07 -6.49
N ASP A 60 7.62 9.67 -5.32
CA ASP A 60 8.39 10.78 -4.73
C ASP A 60 8.58 10.55 -3.23
N GLU A 61 8.94 9.30 -2.88
CA GLU A 61 9.32 8.88 -1.52
C GLU A 61 8.23 9.14 -0.45
N GLY A 62 6.96 9.09 -0.86
CA GLY A 62 5.81 9.21 0.04
C GLY A 62 5.34 10.63 0.30
N GLN A 63 5.83 11.63 -0.46
CA GLN A 63 5.39 13.02 -0.35
C GLN A 63 4.03 13.24 -1.02
N CYS A 64 3.85 12.78 -2.27
CA CYS A 64 2.60 12.84 -3.01
C CYS A 64 2.04 11.45 -3.26
N TRP A 65 0.72 11.32 -3.15
CA TRP A 65 0.02 10.04 -3.32
C TRP A 65 -1.03 10.12 -4.40
N GLN A 66 -1.05 9.10 -5.25
CA GLN A 66 -2.08 8.87 -6.25
C GLN A 66 -2.86 7.61 -5.89
N THR A 67 -4.14 7.57 -6.25
CA THR A 67 -5.03 6.42 -6.02
C THR A 67 -5.37 5.75 -7.34
N TYR A 68 -5.36 4.42 -7.36
CA TYR A 68 -5.78 3.62 -8.50
C TYR A 68 -6.81 2.57 -8.08
N VAL A 69 -7.92 2.49 -8.83
CA VAL A 69 -8.97 1.48 -8.62
C VAL A 69 -8.54 0.20 -9.35
N PHE A 70 -8.04 -0.80 -8.62
CA PHE A 70 -7.49 -2.01 -9.21
C PHE A 70 -8.57 -3.05 -9.57
N SER A 71 -9.78 -2.93 -9.01
CA SER A 71 -10.90 -3.83 -9.29
C SER A 71 -12.24 -3.10 -9.26
N ARG A 72 -13.19 -3.54 -10.10
CA ARG A 72 -14.58 -3.07 -10.05
C ARG A 72 -15.32 -3.67 -8.85
N GLU A 73 -14.97 -4.88 -8.48
CA GLU A 73 -15.54 -5.60 -7.33
C GLU A 73 -14.55 -5.52 -6.15
N PRO A 74 -14.94 -4.87 -5.04
CA PRO A 74 -14.11 -4.82 -3.84
C PRO A 74 -13.83 -6.19 -3.23
N ILE A 75 -12.67 -6.30 -2.57
CA ILE A 75 -12.23 -7.53 -1.91
C ILE A 75 -11.91 -7.27 -0.45
N TYR A 76 -12.10 -8.29 0.39
CA TYR A 76 -11.53 -8.31 1.72
C TYR A 76 -10.03 -8.58 1.59
N PHE A 77 -9.24 -7.53 1.82
CA PHE A 77 -7.79 -7.58 1.73
C PHE A 77 -7.19 -8.50 2.81
N THR A 78 -6.17 -9.27 2.42
CA THR A 78 -5.41 -10.13 3.34
C THR A 78 -3.91 -9.84 3.35
N GLY A 79 -3.34 -9.41 2.23
CA GLY A 79 -1.89 -9.19 2.16
C GLY A 79 -1.38 -8.68 0.82
N LEU A 80 -0.15 -8.17 0.87
CA LEU A 80 0.64 -7.79 -0.30
C LEU A 80 1.77 -8.80 -0.51
N ALA A 81 2.06 -9.12 -1.77
CA ALA A 81 3.19 -9.96 -2.15
C ALA A 81 3.98 -9.32 -3.29
N SER A 82 5.28 -9.13 -3.09
CA SER A 82 6.24 -8.65 -4.09
C SER A 82 7.38 -9.65 -4.24
N GLU A 83 8.12 -9.57 -5.34
CA GLU A 83 9.35 -10.33 -5.50
C GLU A 83 10.36 -9.98 -4.38
N PRO A 84 11.08 -10.98 -3.82
CA PRO A 84 12.13 -10.71 -2.85
C PRO A 84 13.20 -9.76 -3.39
N GLY A 85 13.69 -8.86 -2.54
CA GLY A 85 14.79 -7.94 -2.88
C GLY A 85 14.36 -6.55 -3.34
N ALA A 86 13.05 -6.24 -3.38
CA ALA A 86 12.51 -4.89 -3.60
C ALA A 86 12.98 -4.20 -4.91
N ARG A 87 13.42 -4.97 -5.91
CA ARG A 87 13.84 -4.47 -7.23
C ARG A 87 12.75 -4.58 -8.29
N SER A 88 11.74 -5.39 -8.03
CA SER A 88 10.62 -5.58 -8.94
C SER A 88 9.70 -4.37 -8.89
N MET A 89 9.06 -4.07 -10.02
CA MET A 89 7.95 -3.12 -10.13
C MET A 89 6.58 -3.83 -10.03
N ASN A 90 6.57 -5.11 -9.68
CA ASN A 90 5.35 -5.91 -9.58
C ASN A 90 4.90 -6.03 -8.12
N ILE A 91 3.59 -5.84 -7.91
CA ILE A 91 2.94 -6.09 -6.63
C ILE A 91 1.68 -6.90 -6.83
N SER A 92 1.44 -7.90 -5.98
CA SER A 92 0.22 -8.70 -5.96
C SER A 92 -0.59 -8.38 -4.70
N ILE A 93 -1.83 -7.96 -4.89
CA ILE A 93 -2.81 -7.68 -3.85
C ILE A 93 -3.65 -8.95 -3.67
N TRP A 94 -3.66 -9.51 -2.48
CA TRP A 94 -4.38 -10.74 -2.16
C TRP A 94 -5.60 -10.47 -1.28
N GLY A 95 -6.67 -11.22 -1.52
CA GLY A 95 -7.86 -11.18 -0.70
C GLY A 95 -8.90 -12.19 -1.12
N PHE A 96 -10.14 -11.99 -0.66
CA PHE A 96 -11.29 -12.79 -1.05
C PHE A 96 -12.50 -11.93 -1.37
N THR A 97 -13.35 -12.41 -2.29
CA THR A 97 -14.57 -11.71 -2.71
C THR A 97 -15.67 -11.77 -1.64
N GLU A 98 -16.59 -10.80 -1.68
CA GLU A 98 -17.71 -10.68 -0.74
C GLU A 98 -18.87 -11.67 -1.01
N SER A 99 -18.75 -12.57 -1.98
CA SER A 99 -19.85 -13.46 -2.39
C SER A 99 -20.49 -14.22 -1.23
N PHE A 100 -21.83 -14.08 -1.12
CA PHE A 100 -22.66 -14.73 -0.10
C PHE A 100 -22.61 -16.26 -0.14
N LEU A 101 -22.30 -16.85 -1.31
CA LEU A 101 -22.35 -18.30 -1.51
C LEU A 101 -20.98 -18.95 -1.31
N THR A 102 -19.90 -18.32 -1.77
CA THR A 102 -18.54 -18.85 -1.67
C THR A 102 -17.50 -17.72 -1.60
N ARG A 103 -16.72 -17.67 -0.52
CA ARG A 103 -15.53 -16.80 -0.45
C ARG A 103 -14.45 -17.38 -1.35
N GLN A 104 -14.19 -16.74 -2.49
CA GLN A 104 -13.15 -17.15 -3.42
C GLN A 104 -11.91 -16.30 -3.21
N TRP A 105 -10.75 -16.96 -3.14
CA TRP A 105 -9.46 -16.27 -3.15
C TRP A 105 -9.21 -15.64 -4.51
N VAL A 106 -8.72 -14.40 -4.49
CA VAL A 106 -8.36 -13.64 -5.69
C VAL A 106 -7.08 -12.88 -5.43
N SER A 107 -6.31 -12.69 -6.51
CA SER A 107 -5.10 -11.87 -6.50
C SER A 107 -5.10 -10.93 -7.69
N TYR A 108 -4.82 -9.65 -7.46
CA TYR A 108 -4.64 -8.64 -8.50
C TYR A 108 -3.17 -8.24 -8.54
N THR A 109 -2.49 -8.54 -9.64
CA THR A 109 -1.09 -8.14 -9.85
C THR A 109 -1.03 -6.89 -10.71
N ILE A 110 -0.29 -5.88 -10.23
CA ILE A 110 -0.06 -4.61 -10.92
C ILE A 110 1.43 -4.53 -11.27
N ASP A 111 1.72 -4.22 -12.53
CA ASP A 111 3.07 -3.93 -13.04
C ASP A 111 3.18 -2.41 -13.25
N PHE A 112 4.13 -1.77 -12.57
CA PHE A 112 4.32 -0.31 -12.61
C PHE A 112 5.28 0.16 -13.71
N LYS A 113 5.76 -0.71 -14.62
CA LYS A 113 6.71 -0.32 -15.68
C LYS A 113 6.27 0.89 -16.51
N ASP A 114 5.00 0.95 -16.89
CA ASP A 114 4.46 2.02 -17.73
C ASP A 114 4.25 3.34 -16.95
N ILE A 115 4.43 3.34 -15.62
CA ILE A 115 4.43 4.56 -14.81
C ILE A 115 5.84 5.17 -14.72
N LEU A 116 6.89 4.35 -14.90
CA LEU A 116 8.30 4.76 -14.90
C LEU A 116 8.95 4.57 -16.28
N GLU A 117 8.32 5.04 -17.35
CA GLU A 117 8.77 4.81 -18.74
C GLU A 117 10.15 5.42 -19.09
N ARG A 118 10.73 6.28 -18.24
CA ARG A 118 11.98 6.99 -18.56
C ARG A 118 13.21 6.33 -17.93
N ASN A 119 13.95 5.57 -18.76
CA ASN A 119 15.31 5.10 -18.47
C ASN A 119 16.36 6.22 -18.57
#